data_AF-A0A0Q7TJC6-F1
#
_entry.id   AF-A0A0Q7TJC6-F1
#
_cell.length_a   1.000
_cell.length_b   1.000
_cell.length_c   1.000
_cell.angle_alpha   90.00
_cell.angle_beta   90.00
_cell.angle_gamma   90.00
#
_symmetry.space_group_name_H-M   'P 1'
#
loop_
_entity.id
_entity.type
_entity.pdbx_description
1 polymer ?
#
loop_
_entity_poly.entity_id
_entity_poly.type
_entity_poly.pdbx_seq_one_letter_code
_entity_poly.pdbx_strand_id
1 'polypeptide(L)'
;MRRTVLALATLALLIGGCQQPAATPEAEPAAVDAAPPEMPADAPPQEEVPVQTAATGEPGSCLAEVGAEVSARLVQRCIAVSPATHPPCNAANPCAMIQGEIDRSCEMYAPGEAKPAECAA
;
A
#
# COMPACT_ATOMS: atom_id res chain seq x y z
N MET A 1 -46.84 12.39 14.50
CA MET A 1 -47.54 13.11 13.42
C MET A 1 -46.51 13.41 12.33
N ARG A 2 -46.40 12.57 11.30
CA ARG A 2 -47.00 12.78 9.96
C ARG A 2 -46.64 14.12 9.33
N ARG A 3 -45.58 14.14 8.52
CA ARG A 3 -45.58 14.71 7.16
C ARG A 3 -44.70 13.86 6.24
N THR A 4 -45.28 12.73 5.88
CA THR A 4 -45.02 11.96 4.69
C THR A 4 -45.22 12.81 3.42
N VAL A 5 -44.43 12.48 2.40
CA VAL A 5 -44.85 12.15 1.02
C VAL A 5 -44.50 13.12 -0.13
N LEU A 6 -43.67 12.54 -1.03
CA LEU A 6 -43.64 12.62 -2.50
C LEU A 6 -43.07 13.90 -3.15
N ALA A 7 -42.30 13.86 -4.24
CA ALA A 7 -41.70 12.78 -5.03
C ALA A 7 -40.88 13.39 -6.19
N LEU A 8 -40.24 12.49 -6.96
CA LEU A 8 -39.85 12.62 -8.37
C LEU A 8 -38.50 13.31 -8.61
N ALA A 9 -37.60 12.82 -9.46
CA ALA A 9 -37.58 11.58 -10.21
C ALA A 9 -36.14 11.36 -10.74
N THR A 10 -35.71 10.10 -10.72
CA THR A 10 -34.87 9.42 -11.73
C THR A 10 -33.87 10.25 -12.55
N LEU A 11 -32.57 9.99 -12.32
CA LEU A 11 -31.62 9.87 -13.42
C LEU A 11 -30.68 8.68 -13.15
N ALA A 12 -31.14 7.50 -13.57
CA ALA A 12 -30.29 6.36 -13.87
C ALA A 12 -29.71 6.55 -15.29
N LEU A 13 -28.59 5.87 -15.56
CA LEU A 13 -27.66 5.94 -16.71
C LEU A 13 -26.41 6.78 -16.37
N LEU A 14 -25.19 6.26 -16.30
CA LEU A 14 -24.57 5.27 -17.18
C LEU A 14 -23.61 4.35 -16.39
N ILE A 15 -23.97 3.08 -16.24
CA ILE A 15 -23.01 2.02 -15.97
C ILE A 15 -22.33 1.75 -17.30
N GLY A 16 -21.13 2.33 -17.49
CA GLY A 16 -20.22 1.95 -18.57
C GLY A 16 -19.74 0.53 -18.31
N GLY A 17 -20.52 -0.44 -18.79
CA GLY A 17 -20.19 -1.85 -18.71
C GLY A 17 -18.86 -2.13 -19.41
N CYS A 18 -18.00 -2.87 -18.73
CA CYS A 18 -16.89 -3.60 -19.33
C CYS A 18 -17.47 -4.59 -20.35
N GLN A 19 -17.55 -4.21 -21.63
CA GLN A 19 -17.76 -5.18 -22.69
C GLN A 19 -16.40 -5.84 -22.97
N GLN A 20 -16.08 -6.88 -22.20
CA GLN A 20 -14.99 -7.79 -22.52
C GLN A 20 -15.47 -8.67 -23.69
N PRO A 21 -14.74 -8.72 -24.82
CA PRO A 21 -14.99 -9.73 -25.83
C PRO A 21 -14.72 -11.10 -25.19
N ALA A 22 -15.75 -11.95 -25.12
CA ALA A 22 -15.55 -13.37 -24.89
C ALA A 22 -14.80 -13.91 -26.12
N ALA A 23 -13.50 -14.13 -25.98
CA ALA A 23 -12.77 -14.94 -26.93
C ALA A 23 -13.31 -16.37 -26.82
N THR A 24 -13.99 -16.80 -27.87
CA THR A 24 -14.34 -18.20 -28.16
C THR A 24 -13.14 -19.10 -27.89
N PRO A 25 -13.28 -20.23 -27.16
CA PRO A 25 -12.29 -21.28 -27.19
C PRO A 25 -12.40 -21.96 -28.56
N GLU A 26 -11.74 -21.39 -29.56
CA GLU A 26 -11.43 -22.09 -30.79
C GLU A 26 -10.36 -23.13 -30.48
N ALA A 27 -10.63 -24.34 -30.94
CA ALA A 27 -9.88 -25.54 -30.68
C ALA A 27 -8.37 -25.39 -30.92
N GLU A 28 -7.64 -25.94 -29.97
CA GLU A 28 -6.27 -26.47 -30.02
C GLU A 28 -5.73 -26.70 -31.45
N PRO A 29 -4.73 -25.91 -31.91
CA PRO A 29 -3.81 -26.42 -32.89
C PRO A 29 -2.80 -27.30 -32.13
N ALA A 30 -2.75 -28.53 -32.61
CA ALA A 30 -1.77 -29.58 -32.32
C ALA A 30 -0.42 -29.08 -31.82
N ALA A 31 0.09 -29.81 -30.82
CA ALA A 31 1.48 -29.81 -30.39
C ALA A 31 2.43 -29.72 -31.60
N VAL A 32 2.97 -28.53 -31.81
CA VAL A 32 4.24 -28.34 -32.49
C VAL A 32 5.26 -28.28 -31.38
N ASP A 33 6.15 -29.27 -31.37
CA ASP A 33 7.35 -29.33 -30.54
C ASP A 33 8.07 -27.97 -30.67
N ALA A 34 7.90 -27.12 -29.66
CA ALA A 34 8.48 -25.80 -29.63
C ALA A 34 9.94 -25.98 -29.22
N ALA A 35 10.82 -25.97 -30.23
CA ALA A 35 12.24 -25.72 -30.02
C ALA A 35 12.40 -24.54 -29.03
N PRO A 36 13.40 -24.59 -28.12
CA PRO A 36 13.64 -23.49 -27.19
C PRO A 36 13.70 -22.17 -27.96
N PRO A 37 13.19 -21.05 -27.40
CA PRO A 37 13.30 -19.77 -28.05
C PRO A 37 14.79 -19.45 -28.29
N GLU A 38 15.22 -19.56 -29.54
CA GLU A 38 16.53 -19.13 -30.00
C GLU A 38 16.55 -17.60 -29.90
N MET A 39 17.12 -17.09 -28.81
CA MET A 39 17.33 -15.66 -28.63
C MET A 39 18.24 -15.14 -29.77
N PRO A 40 17.93 -13.99 -30.39
CA PRO A 40 18.83 -13.39 -31.37
C PRO A 40 20.22 -13.20 -30.78
N ALA A 41 21.25 -13.75 -31.42
CA ALA A 41 22.64 -13.67 -30.96
C ALA A 41 23.19 -12.22 -30.93
N ASP A 42 22.46 -11.27 -31.51
CA ASP A 42 22.80 -9.85 -31.59
C ASP A 42 22.08 -8.99 -30.53
N ALA A 43 21.53 -9.61 -29.48
CA ALA A 43 20.97 -8.87 -28.36
C ALA A 43 22.10 -8.11 -27.62
N PRO A 44 22.02 -6.78 -27.48
CA PRO A 44 23.01 -6.03 -26.73
C PRO A 44 23.03 -6.53 -25.27
N PRO A 45 24.21 -6.56 -24.62
CA PRO A 45 24.31 -6.98 -23.23
C PRO A 45 23.35 -6.14 -22.40
N GLN A 46 22.41 -6.81 -21.73
CA GLN A 46 21.55 -6.16 -20.76
C GLN A 46 22.46 -5.69 -19.62
N GLU A 47 22.47 -4.39 -19.34
CA GLU A 47 23.10 -3.88 -18.12
C GLU A 47 22.48 -4.61 -16.93
N GLU A 48 23.32 -5.28 -16.15
CA GLU A 48 22.89 -6.00 -14.95
C GLU A 48 22.37 -4.97 -13.94
N VAL A 49 21.06 -4.85 -13.83
CA VAL A 49 20.45 -4.12 -12.72
C VAL A 49 20.73 -4.91 -11.44
N PRO A 50 21.24 -4.27 -10.38
CA PRO A 50 21.52 -4.99 -9.14
C PRO A 50 20.24 -5.66 -8.65
N VAL A 51 20.34 -6.96 -8.41
CA VAL A 51 19.29 -7.75 -7.78
C VAL A 51 18.92 -7.03 -6.49
N GLN A 52 17.67 -6.58 -6.37
CA GLN A 52 17.18 -5.98 -5.13
C GLN A 52 17.17 -7.05 -4.05
N THR A 53 18.27 -7.14 -3.30
CA THR A 53 18.32 -7.83 -2.02
C THR A 53 17.21 -7.24 -1.14
N ALA A 54 16.51 -8.10 -0.39
CA ALA A 54 15.46 -7.68 0.54
C ALA A 54 15.92 -6.42 1.29
N ALA A 55 15.12 -5.35 1.23
CA ALA A 55 15.52 -4.02 1.65
C ALA A 55 15.97 -4.02 3.12
N THR A 56 17.27 -4.18 3.34
CA THR A 56 17.94 -3.81 4.59
C THR A 56 17.91 -2.29 4.65
N GLY A 57 17.28 -1.75 5.69
CA GLY A 57 17.19 -0.29 5.86
C GLY A 57 18.57 0.36 5.94
N GLU A 58 18.62 1.65 5.64
CA GLU A 58 19.84 2.45 5.84
C GLU A 58 20.27 2.42 7.32
N PRO A 59 21.58 2.47 7.63
CA PRO A 59 22.05 2.52 9.01
C PRO A 59 21.37 3.65 9.80
N GLY A 60 20.83 3.32 10.98
CA GLY A 60 20.10 4.27 11.84
C GLY A 60 18.62 4.47 11.45
N SER A 61 18.12 3.77 10.42
CA SER A 61 16.69 3.67 10.17
C SER A 61 16.04 2.66 11.11
N CYS A 62 14.75 2.87 11.41
CA CYS A 62 13.98 1.91 12.18
C CYS A 62 13.88 0.55 11.47
N LEU A 63 13.84 0.56 10.13
CA LEU A 63 13.91 -0.65 9.32
C LEU A 63 15.20 -1.45 9.59
N ALA A 64 16.35 -0.78 9.74
CA ALA A 64 17.62 -1.42 10.07
C ALA A 64 17.71 -1.86 11.55
N GLU A 65 17.11 -1.10 12.46
CA GLU A 65 17.17 -1.36 13.90
C GLU A 65 16.32 -2.56 14.34
N VAL A 66 15.08 -2.65 13.84
CA VAL A 66 14.10 -3.65 14.32
C VAL A 66 13.55 -4.58 13.24
N GLY A 67 13.96 -4.38 11.97
CA GLY A 67 13.49 -5.16 10.83
C GLY A 67 12.10 -4.76 10.34
N ALA A 68 11.78 -5.22 9.12
CA ALA A 68 10.64 -4.75 8.34
C ALA A 68 9.28 -4.88 9.05
N GLU A 69 9.02 -6.02 9.69
CA GLU A 69 7.73 -6.30 10.31
C GLU A 69 7.47 -5.37 11.51
N VAL A 70 8.46 -5.21 12.38
CA VAL A 70 8.34 -4.37 13.57
C VAL A 70 8.30 -2.89 13.18
N SER A 71 9.18 -2.46 12.26
CA SER A 71 9.18 -1.07 11.77
C SER A 71 7.86 -0.70 11.09
N ALA A 72 7.28 -1.63 10.31
CA ALA A 72 6.00 -1.40 9.64
C ALA A 72 4.86 -1.23 10.65
N ARG A 73 4.79 -2.07 11.70
CA ARG A 73 3.79 -1.90 12.77
C ARG A 73 3.93 -0.55 13.48
N LEU A 74 5.17 -0.13 13.76
CA LEU A 74 5.42 1.14 14.42
C LEU A 74 5.01 2.33 13.54
N VAL A 75 5.35 2.29 12.25
CA VAL A 75 4.91 3.31 11.28
C VAL A 75 3.39 3.36 11.15
N GLN A 76 2.73 2.21 11.06
CA GLN A 76 1.27 2.15 10.98
C GLN A 76 0.60 2.76 12.22
N ARG A 77 1.12 2.45 13.41
CA ARG A 77 0.68 3.06 14.66
C ARG A 77 0.86 4.59 14.64
N CYS A 78 2.02 5.06 14.18
CA CYS A 78 2.30 6.49 14.05
C CYS A 78 1.33 7.20 13.11
N ILE A 79 1.04 6.61 11.94
CA ILE A 79 0.08 7.18 10.97
C ILE A 79 -1.33 7.27 11.56
N ALA A 80 -1.73 6.30 12.40
CA ALA A 80 -3.06 6.29 13.00
C ALA A 80 -3.28 7.43 14.01
N VAL A 81 -2.22 7.98 14.59
CA VAL A 81 -2.31 8.99 15.67
C VAL A 81 -1.74 10.35 15.28
N SER A 82 -0.82 10.43 14.31
CA SER A 82 -0.13 11.67 13.96
C SER A 82 -0.95 12.51 12.96
N PRO A 83 -1.17 13.81 13.25
CA PRO A 83 -1.78 14.73 12.29
C PRO A 83 -0.78 15.28 11.25
N ALA A 84 0.48 14.84 11.26
CA ALA A 84 1.54 15.43 10.46
C ALA A 84 1.39 15.15 8.95
N THR A 85 1.58 16.19 8.14
CA THR A 85 1.53 16.12 6.66
C THR A 85 2.91 15.95 6.00
N HIS A 86 3.98 16.00 6.79
CA HIS A 86 5.37 15.65 6.43
C HIS A 86 5.84 14.57 7.40
N PRO A 87 6.79 13.67 7.06
CA PRO A 87 6.74 12.31 7.59
C PRO A 87 7.69 12.04 8.78
N PRO A 88 7.25 12.21 10.05
CA PRO A 88 7.88 11.54 11.19
C PRO A 88 7.60 10.03 11.14
N CYS A 89 6.45 9.62 10.59
CA CYS A 89 6.05 8.23 10.43
C CYS A 89 6.65 7.59 9.18
N ASN A 90 7.96 7.33 9.19
CA ASN A 90 8.65 6.69 8.08
C ASN A 90 9.69 5.69 8.62
N ALA A 91 9.71 4.47 8.07
CA ALA A 91 10.63 3.42 8.50
C ALA A 91 12.11 3.75 8.23
N ALA A 92 12.39 4.71 7.34
CA ALA A 92 13.72 5.27 7.11
C ALA A 92 14.20 6.18 8.26
N ASN A 93 13.29 6.69 9.10
CA ASN A 93 13.64 7.46 10.29
C ASN A 93 14.04 6.53 11.45
N PRO A 94 14.81 7.00 12.46
CA PRO A 94 15.11 6.22 13.65
C PRO A 94 13.84 5.81 14.42
N CYS A 95 13.80 4.62 15.05
CA CYS A 95 12.60 4.18 15.77
C CYS A 95 12.21 5.16 16.89
N ALA A 96 13.19 5.77 17.55
CA ALA A 96 12.95 6.75 18.61
C ALA A 96 12.21 8.00 18.11
N MET A 97 12.44 8.43 16.87
CA MET A 97 11.72 9.56 16.28
C MET A 97 10.26 9.19 16.00
N ILE A 98 10.02 8.01 15.46
CA ILE A 98 8.67 7.51 15.18
C ILE A 98 7.89 7.35 16.49
N GLN A 99 8.51 6.78 17.52
CA GLN A 99 7.90 6.63 18.84
C GLN A 99 7.63 7.98 19.51
N GLY A 100 8.57 8.93 19.44
CA GLY A 100 8.37 10.27 20.00
C GLY A 100 7.19 11.01 19.37
N GLU A 101 6.96 10.83 18.06
CA GLU A 101 5.77 11.39 17.42
C GLU A 101 4.48 10.72 17.88
N ILE A 102 4.47 9.40 18.07
CA ILE A 102 3.32 8.68 18.64
C ILE A 102 2.98 9.27 20.02
N ASP A 103 3.98 9.39 20.89
CA ASP A 103 3.81 9.88 22.26
C ASP A 103 3.28 11.33 22.25
N ARG A 104 3.95 12.20 21.49
CA ARG A 104 3.55 13.61 21.33
C ARG A 104 2.14 13.76 20.78
N SER A 105 1.75 12.94 19.80
CA SER A 105 0.40 12.99 19.22
C SER A 105 -0.65 12.48 20.20
N CYS A 106 -0.35 11.41 20.93
CA CYS A 106 -1.25 10.86 21.94
C CYS A 106 -1.44 11.78 23.16
N GLU A 107 -0.45 12.64 23.47
CA GLU A 107 -0.56 13.67 24.50
C GLU A 107 -1.43 14.87 24.09
N MET A 108 -1.67 15.10 22.80
CA MET A 108 -2.47 16.24 22.32
C MET A 108 -3.97 16.12 22.57
N TYR A 109 -4.47 14.91 22.82
CA TYR A 109 -5.89 14.68 23.14
C TYR A 109 -6.28 15.35 24.46
N ALA A 110 -7.44 16.01 24.47
CA ALA A 110 -7.91 16.74 25.65
C ALA A 110 -8.23 15.77 26.82
N PRO A 111 -8.15 16.23 28.08
CA PRO A 111 -8.61 15.43 29.22
C PRO A 111 -10.08 15.01 29.05
N GLY A 112 -10.35 13.70 29.15
CA GLY A 112 -11.68 13.13 28.98
C GLY A 112 -12.09 12.87 27.53
N GLU A 113 -11.25 13.18 26.55
CA GLU A 113 -11.46 12.79 25.16
C GLU A 113 -11.12 11.31 24.93
N ALA A 114 -11.90 10.64 24.08
CA ALA A 114 -11.63 9.26 23.69
C ALA A 114 -10.40 9.22 22.77
N LYS A 115 -9.28 8.68 23.27
CA LYS A 115 -8.07 8.47 22.47
C LYS A 115 -8.22 7.23 21.58
N PRO A 116 -7.54 7.17 20.42
CA PRO A 116 -7.41 5.95 19.62
C PRO A 116 -6.79 4.82 20.45
N ALA A 117 -7.09 3.57 20.09
CA ALA A 117 -6.54 2.40 20.78
C ALA A 117 -5.00 2.35 20.68
N GLU A 118 -4.46 2.91 19.60
CA GLU A 118 -3.05 3.07 19.32
C GLU A 118 -2.32 3.93 20.36
N CYS A 119 -3.03 4.74 21.14
CA CYS A 119 -2.48 5.51 22.26
C CYS A 119 -2.43 4.76 23.60
N ALA A 120 -2.83 3.48 23.65
CA ALA A 120 -2.93 2.71 24.88
C ALA A 120 -1.81 1.66 25.10
N ALA A 121 -0.73 1.73 24.31
CA ALA A 121 0.38 0.76 24.37
C ALA A 121 1.28 0.92 25.60
#